data_AF-A0A6A8MMT6-F1
#
_entry.id   AF-A0A6A8MMT6-F1
#
_cell.length_a   1.000
_cell.length_b   1.000
_cell.length_c   1.000
_cell.angle_alpha   90.00
_cell.angle_beta   90.00
_cell.angle_gamma   90.00
#
_symmetry.space_group_name_H-M   'P 1'
#
loop_
_entity.id
_entity.type
_entity.pdbx_description
1 polymer ?
#
loop_
_entity_poly.entity_id
_entity_poly.type
_entity_poly.pdbx_seq_one_letter_code
_entity_poly.pdbx_strand_id
1 'polypeptide(L)'
;MSRKKLRQRSCIACRKLENWTDLIRTVLVNNEVKVDLNHRMPGRGAWLHRNCIRVALERKAFNHSFKFEGEIKFQELEDYLKNLSDY
;
A
#
# COMPACT_ATOMS: atom_id res chain seq x y z
N MET A 1 -27.65 -14.54 -8.57
CA MET A 1 -27.04 -13.22 -8.27
C MET A 1 -25.63 -13.20 -8.85
N SER A 2 -25.33 -12.33 -9.80
CA SER A 2 -24.00 -12.23 -10.39
C SER A 2 -22.99 -11.80 -9.31
N ARG A 3 -21.89 -12.54 -9.13
CA ARG A 3 -20.77 -12.11 -8.29
C ARG A 3 -20.24 -10.81 -8.86
N LYS A 4 -20.49 -9.69 -8.17
CA LYS A 4 -19.99 -8.37 -8.59
C LYS A 4 -18.47 -8.44 -8.62
N LYS A 5 -17.86 -8.29 -9.80
CA LYS A 5 -16.40 -8.32 -9.95
C LYS A 5 -15.81 -7.18 -9.11
N LEU A 6 -14.91 -7.52 -8.18
CA LEU A 6 -14.26 -6.53 -7.34
C LEU A 6 -13.37 -5.62 -8.20
N ARG A 7 -13.30 -4.34 -7.82
CA ARG A 7 -12.50 -3.35 -8.56
C ARG A 7 -11.01 -3.71 -8.41
N GLN A 8 -10.33 -3.99 -9.52
CA GLN A 8 -8.91 -4.33 -9.47
C GLN A 8 -8.01 -3.09 -9.31
N ARG A 9 -6.82 -3.28 -8.73
CA ARG A 9 -5.76 -2.28 -8.54
C ARG A 9 -4.40 -2.87 -8.89
N SER A 10 -3.45 -2.00 -9.22
CA SER A 10 -2.07 -2.40 -9.47
C SER A 10 -1.24 -2.20 -8.20
N CYS A 11 -0.47 -3.21 -7.82
CA CYS A 11 0.53 -3.06 -6.77
C CYS A 11 1.65 -2.12 -7.23
N ILE A 12 2.01 -1.13 -6.41
CA ILE A 12 3.02 -0.13 -6.74
C ILE A 12 4.43 -0.71 -6.96
N ALA A 13 4.72 -1.88 -6.36
CA ALA A 13 6.02 -2.53 -6.42
C ALA A 13 6.15 -3.50 -7.60
N CYS A 14 5.25 -4.48 -7.71
CA CYS A 14 5.34 -5.54 -8.72
C CYS A 14 4.46 -5.29 -9.96
N ARG A 15 3.64 -4.23 -9.96
CA ARG A 15 2.74 -3.80 -11.04
C ARG A 15 1.63 -4.80 -11.44
N LYS A 16 1.60 -6.00 -10.86
CA LYS A 16 0.49 -6.96 -11.03
C LYS A 16 -0.85 -6.36 -10.60
N LEU A 17 -1.90 -6.70 -11.34
CA LEU A 17 -3.28 -6.35 -11.03
C LEU A 17 -3.89 -7.40 -10.10
N GLU A 18 -4.61 -6.94 -9.09
CA GLU A 18 -5.33 -7.81 -8.15
C GLU A 18 -6.61 -7.12 -7.64
N ASN A 19 -7.57 -7.87 -7.09
CA ASN A 19 -8.70 -7.27 -6.40
C ASN A 19 -8.22 -6.36 -5.27
N TRP A 20 -8.93 -5.25 -5.07
CA TRP A 20 -8.58 -4.28 -4.03
C TRP A 20 -8.54 -4.88 -2.62
N THR A 21 -9.28 -5.97 -2.36
CA THR A 21 -9.35 -6.67 -1.07
C THR A 21 -8.08 -7.46 -0.74
N ASP A 22 -7.30 -7.84 -1.75
CA ASP A 22 -6.05 -8.61 -1.59
C ASP A 22 -4.81 -7.67 -1.56
N LEU A 23 -5.06 -6.37 -1.59
CA LEU A 23 -4.06 -5.31 -1.55
C LEU A 23 -4.28 -4.43 -0.32
N ILE A 24 -3.18 -3.95 0.25
CA ILE A 24 -3.19 -2.98 1.34
C ILE A 24 -3.22 -1.60 0.70
N ARG A 25 -4.25 -0.80 0.99
CA ARG A 25 -4.24 0.63 0.64
C ARG A 25 -3.38 1.36 1.65
N THR A 26 -2.48 2.19 1.14
CA THR A 26 -1.68 3.10 1.95
C THR A 26 -1.87 4.54 1.51
N VAL A 27 -1.64 5.47 2.43
CA VAL A 27 -1.64 6.92 2.16
C VAL A 27 -0.41 7.55 2.80
N LEU A 28 0.03 8.69 2.27
CA LEU A 28 1.11 9.47 2.88
C LEU A 28 0.53 10.61 3.72
N VAL A 29 0.91 10.67 5.00
CA VAL A 29 0.53 11.74 5.94
C VAL A 29 1.80 12.25 6.61
N ASN A 30 2.15 13.52 6.41
CA ASN A 30 3.32 14.17 7.04
C ASN A 30 4.63 13.35 6.90
N ASN A 31 4.91 12.83 5.71
CA ASN A 31 6.03 11.93 5.39
C ASN A 31 5.93 10.48 5.88
N GLU A 32 4.86 10.09 6.56
CA GLU A 32 4.67 8.73 7.05
C GLU A 32 3.62 7.97 6.23
N VAL A 33 3.94 6.74 5.86
CA VAL A 33 2.98 5.84 5.20
C VAL A 33 2.08 5.22 6.24
N LYS A 34 0.78 5.50 6.09
CA LYS A 34 -0.28 4.96 6.92
C LYS A 34 -1.08 3.89 6.20
N VAL A 35 -1.63 2.95 6.97
CA VAL A 35 -2.49 1.89 6.46
C VAL A 35 -3.94 2.35 6.50
N ASP A 36 -4.57 2.44 5.33
CA ASP A 36 -5.98 2.85 5.24
C ASP A 36 -6.90 1.65 5.08
N LEU A 37 -7.16 0.95 6.18
CA LEU A 37 -8.00 -0.27 6.21
C LEU A 37 -9.43 -0.04 5.72
N ASN A 38 -9.97 1.15 5.98
CA ASN A 38 -11.36 1.49 5.67
C ASN A 38 -11.54 2.17 4.31
N HIS A 39 -10.44 2.47 3.61
CA HIS A 39 -10.44 3.19 2.34
C HIS A 39 -11.07 4.59 2.40
N ARG A 40 -10.89 5.28 3.53
CA ARG A 40 -11.50 6.59 3.82
C ARG A 40 -10.48 7.70 4.10
N MET A 41 -9.20 7.37 4.22
CA MET A 41 -8.20 8.41 4.49
C MET A 41 -8.05 9.35 3.29
N PRO A 42 -8.02 10.68 3.53
CA PRO A 42 -7.88 11.67 2.46
C PRO A 42 -6.49 11.59 1.83
N GLY A 43 -6.39 12.08 0.59
CA GLY A 43 -5.14 12.17 -0.15
C GLY A 43 -4.91 11.05 -1.17
N ARG A 44 -3.71 11.06 -1.76
CA ARG A 44 -3.33 10.10 -2.80
C ARG A 44 -3.06 8.74 -2.15
N GLY A 45 -3.85 7.74 -2.52
CA GLY A 45 -3.66 6.36 -2.09
C GLY A 45 -2.76 5.57 -3.03
N ALA A 46 -1.99 4.64 -2.46
CA ALA A 46 -1.20 3.65 -3.15
C ALA A 46 -1.65 2.24 -2.71
N TRP A 47 -1.40 1.22 -3.55
CA TRP A 47 -1.82 -0.16 -3.27
C TRP A 47 -0.60 -1.07 -3.26
N LEU A 48 -0.49 -1.92 -2.24
CA LEU A 48 0.67 -2.78 -2.03
C LEU A 48 0.23 -4.21 -1.70
N HIS A 49 0.83 -5.22 -2.32
CA HIS A 49 0.73 -6.59 -1.83
C HIS A 49 1.55 -6.75 -0.55
N ARG A 50 1.05 -7.50 0.44
CA ARG A 50 1.74 -7.75 1.72
C ARG A 50 3.21 -8.18 1.57
N ASN A 51 3.52 -9.02 0.59
CA ASN A 51 4.86 -9.57 0.34
C ASN A 51 5.75 -8.67 -0.52
N CYS A 52 5.27 -7.50 -0.93
CA CYS A 52 5.99 -6.59 -1.81
C CYS A 52 6.66 -5.43 -1.09
N ILE A 53 6.62 -5.37 0.25
CA ILE A 53 7.17 -4.25 1.04
C ILE A 53 8.64 -4.02 0.73
N ARG A 54 9.48 -5.06 0.79
CA ARG A 54 10.92 -4.95 0.52
C ARG A 54 11.22 -4.34 -0.85
N VAL A 55 10.56 -4.86 -1.89
CA VAL A 55 10.71 -4.34 -3.27
C VAL A 55 10.21 -2.90 -3.39
N ALA A 56 9.14 -2.54 -2.67
CA ALA A 56 8.61 -1.19 -2.65
C ALA A 56 9.60 -0.18 -2.05
N LEU A 57 10.29 -0.57 -0.98
CA LEU A 57 11.31 0.24 -0.31
C LEU A 57 12.56 0.40 -1.19
N GLU A 58 13.13 -0.72 -1.66
CA GLU A 58 14.34 -0.72 -2.52
C GLU A 58 14.19 0.15 -3.76
N ARG A 59 12.99 0.15 -4.38
CA ARG A 59 12.71 0.90 -5.62
C ARG A 59 12.13 2.29 -5.38
N LYS A 60 12.03 2.75 -4.13
CA LYS A 60 11.36 4.01 -3.76
C LYS A 60 9.96 4.12 -4.38
N ALA A 61 9.23 3.01 -4.44
CA ALA A 61 7.92 2.93 -5.10
C ALA A 61 6.87 3.84 -4.44
N PHE A 62 6.98 4.07 -3.13
CA PHE A 62 6.13 4.99 -2.39
C PHE A 62 6.39 6.45 -2.76
N ASN A 63 7.66 6.88 -2.83
CA ASN A 63 8.00 8.24 -3.30
C ASN A 63 7.40 8.53 -4.67
N HIS A 64 7.59 7.61 -5.62
CA HIS A 64 7.00 7.74 -6.95
C HIS A 64 5.47 7.79 -6.89
N SER A 65 4.83 6.87 -6.14
CA SER A 65 3.37 6.76 -6.10
C SER A 65 2.72 7.95 -5.43
N PHE A 66 3.35 8.51 -4.40
CA PHE A 66 2.85 9.69 -3.69
C PHE A 66 3.28 11.00 -4.34
N LYS A 67 4.25 10.98 -5.26
CA LYS A 67 4.96 12.16 -5.80
C LYS A 67 5.57 12.99 -4.67
N PHE A 68 6.27 12.31 -3.77
CA PHE A 68 6.93 12.93 -2.62
C PHE A 68 8.44 12.83 -2.77
N GLU A 69 9.10 13.97 -2.67
CA GLU A 69 10.55 14.09 -2.66
C GLU A 69 11.03 14.16 -1.20
N GLY A 70 11.98 13.29 -0.85
CA GLY A 70 12.50 13.19 0.52
C GLY A 70 12.31 11.82 1.15
N GLU A 71 12.69 11.73 2.43
CA GLU A 71 12.58 10.52 3.22
C GLU A 71 11.12 10.26 3.62
N ILE A 72 10.69 9.01 3.47
CA ILE A 72 9.37 8.54 3.89
C ILE A 72 9.57 7.56 5.04
N LYS A 73 8.74 7.68 6.07
CA LYS A 73 8.68 6.75 7.20
C LYS A 73 7.69 5.63 6.92
N PHE A 74 8.01 4.42 7.38
CA PHE A 74 7.20 3.22 7.12
C PHE A 74 6.82 2.45 8.39
N GLN A 75 7.06 3.01 9.58
CA GLN A 75 6.90 2.32 10.87
C GLN A 75 5.50 1.69 11.03
N GLU A 76 4.43 2.48 10.84
CA GLU A 76 3.05 2.00 10.95
C GLU A 76 2.75 0.85 9.97
N LEU A 77 3.22 0.96 8.73
CA LEU A 77 3.03 -0.09 7.72
C LEU A 77 3.81 -1.36 8.06
N GLU A 78 5.06 -1.23 8.51
CA GLU A 78 5.88 -2.38 8.91
C GLU A 78 5.29 -3.10 10.11
N ASP A 79 4.82 -2.37 11.12
CA ASP A 79 4.20 -2.96 12.31
C ASP A 79 2.87 -3.65 11.96
N TYR A 80 2.07 -3.03 11.09
CA TYR A 80 0.87 -3.68 10.55
C TYR A 80 1.20 -4.98 9.81
N LEU A 81 2.24 -4.98 8.96
CA LEU A 81 2.65 -6.17 8.21
C LEU A 81 3.19 -7.28 9.12
N LYS A 82 3.96 -6.93 10.16
CA LYS A 82 4.42 -7.88 11.18
C LYS A 82 3.23 -8.53 11.88
N ASN A 83 2.22 -7.76 12.26
CA ASN A 83 1.01 -8.30 12.91
C ASN A 83 0.11 -9.15 12.00
N LEU A 84 0.28 -9.07 10.67
CA LEU A 84 -0.44 -9.93 9.70
C LEU A 84 0.28 -11.26 9.41
N SER A 85 1.55 -11.34 9.78
CA SER A 85 2.35 -12.55 9.71
C SER A 85 2.91 -12.80 11.09
N ASP A 86 2.17 -13.52 11.93
CA ASP A 86 2.79 -14.25 13.03
C ASP A 86 3.94 -15.07 12.40
N TYR A 87 5.14 -14.55 12.61
CA TYR A 87 6.39 -15.27 12.43
C TYR A 87 6.72 -15.92 13.76
#